data_AF-A5WGC8-F1
#
_entry.id   AF-A5WGC8-F1
#
_cell.length_a   1.000
_cell.length_b   1.000
_cell.length_c   1.000
_cell.angle_alpha   90.00
_cell.angle_beta   90.00
_cell.angle_gamma   90.00
#
_symmetry.space_group_name_H-M   'P 1'
#
loop_
_entity.id
_entity.type
_entity.pdbx_description
1 polymer ?
#
loop_
_entity_poly.entity_id
_entity_poly.type
_entity_poly.pdbx_seq_one_letter_code
_entity_poly.pdbx_strand_id
1 'polypeptide(L)'
;MLMALPAQALPTSEVIFAKGSDCGQYQGDLTTGRMFSVEMTANQTLVVKTDGHVQSVTDSKGRLLNDEGGANYRYVAKSSGTHTIKLVGRVESQVEFCVLQ
;
A
#
# COMPACT_ATOMS: atom_id res chain seq x y z
N MET A 1 -10.94 -24.15 -28.33
CA MET A 1 -11.35 -22.76 -28.09
C MET A 1 -10.83 -22.37 -26.72
N LEU A 2 -9.74 -21.60 -26.65
CA LEU A 2 -9.11 -21.21 -25.38
C LEU A 2 -9.77 -19.89 -24.93
N MET A 3 -10.60 -19.95 -23.88
CA MET A 3 -11.22 -18.75 -23.32
C MET A 3 -10.16 -18.00 -22.50
N ALA A 4 -9.59 -16.94 -23.07
CA ALA A 4 -8.78 -16.00 -22.31
C ALA A 4 -9.74 -15.17 -21.42
N LEU A 5 -9.67 -15.40 -20.11
CA LEU A 5 -10.37 -14.56 -19.13
C LEU A 5 -9.69 -13.18 -19.11
N PRO A 6 -10.43 -12.07 -19.17
CA PRO A 6 -9.85 -10.76 -18.92
C PRO A 6 -9.38 -10.72 -17.47
N ALA A 7 -8.07 -10.55 -17.26
CA ALA A 7 -7.52 -10.23 -15.96
C ALA A 7 -7.97 -8.80 -15.60
N GLN A 8 -9.05 -8.68 -14.84
CA GLN A 8 -9.51 -7.40 -14.33
C GLN A 8 -8.52 -6.97 -13.25
N ALA A 9 -7.82 -5.86 -13.47
CA ALA A 9 -6.95 -5.30 -12.44
C ALA A 9 -7.77 -4.96 -11.20
N LEU A 10 -7.27 -5.31 -10.02
CA LEU A 10 -7.91 -4.90 -8.76
C LEU A 10 -8.01 -3.36 -8.75
N PRO A 11 -9.14 -2.78 -8.33
CA PRO A 11 -9.26 -1.34 -8.23
C PRO A 11 -8.19 -0.78 -7.28
N THR A 12 -7.31 0.08 -7.80
CA THR A 12 -6.28 0.76 -7.02
C THR A 12 -6.82 2.08 -6.50
N SER A 13 -6.64 2.34 -5.21
CA SER A 13 -7.01 3.61 -4.57
C SER A 13 -5.77 4.41 -4.24
N GLU A 14 -5.73 5.64 -4.70
CA GLU A 14 -4.63 6.54 -4.38
C GLU A 14 -4.71 6.96 -2.91
N VAL A 15 -3.57 6.89 -2.21
CA VAL A 15 -3.46 7.42 -0.86
C VAL A 15 -3.17 8.92 -0.97
N ILE A 16 -4.17 9.73 -0.64
CA ILE A 16 -4.07 11.19 -0.70
C ILE A 16 -3.70 11.72 0.69
N PHE A 17 -2.60 12.47 0.76
CA PHE A 17 -2.18 13.16 1.96
C PHE A 17 -2.82 14.55 2.03
N ALA A 18 -3.37 14.89 3.20
CA ALA A 18 -3.77 16.26 3.47
C ALA A 18 -2.56 17.20 3.36
N LYS A 19 -2.78 18.44 2.90
CA LYS A 19 -1.69 19.40 2.71
C LYS A 19 -0.92 19.60 4.02
N GLY A 20 0.39 19.33 4.00
CA GLY A 20 1.27 19.45 5.18
C GLY A 20 1.27 18.23 6.11
N SER A 21 0.57 17.15 5.74
CA SER A 21 0.63 15.85 6.41
C SER A 21 1.52 14.90 5.62
N ASP A 22 2.30 14.09 6.33
CA ASP A 22 3.04 12.96 5.77
C ASP A 22 2.24 11.65 5.85
N CYS A 23 1.00 11.73 6.32
CA CYS A 23 0.12 10.59 6.54
C CYS A 23 -1.25 10.76 5.85
N GLY A 24 -1.81 9.62 5.43
CA GLY A 24 -3.14 9.48 4.83
C GLY A 24 -3.86 8.28 5.43
N GLN A 25 -5.19 8.33 5.45
CA GLN A 25 -6.02 7.33 6.10
C GLN A 25 -7.06 6.75 5.15
N TYR A 26 -7.41 5.49 5.38
CA TYR A 26 -8.49 4.78 4.70
C TYR A 26 -9.35 4.06 5.73
N GLN A 27 -10.66 4.09 5.51
CA GLN A 27 -11.62 3.25 6.21
C GLN A 27 -12.55 2.61 5.18
N GLY A 28 -12.72 1.28 5.25
CA GLY A 28 -13.68 0.58 4.40
C GLY A 28 -13.40 -0.90 4.26
N ASP A 29 -14.11 -1.52 3.33
CA ASP A 29 -14.07 -2.97 3.13
C ASP A 29 -12.77 -3.41 2.45
N LEU A 30 -12.05 -4.30 3.13
CA LEU A 30 -10.83 -4.95 2.65
C LEU A 30 -10.96 -6.48 2.59
N THR A 31 -12.15 -7.05 2.71
CA THR A 31 -12.39 -8.51 2.73
C THR A 31 -11.94 -9.21 1.45
N THR A 32 -12.09 -8.56 0.30
CA THR A 32 -11.61 -9.06 -1.01
C THR A 32 -10.20 -8.59 -1.36
N GLY A 33 -9.61 -7.78 -0.48
CA GLY A 33 -8.33 -7.11 -0.68
C GLY A 33 -8.42 -5.89 -1.59
N ARG A 34 -7.50 -4.95 -1.38
CA ARG A 34 -7.44 -3.69 -2.12
C ARG A 34 -6.00 -3.29 -2.40
N MET A 35 -5.81 -2.64 -3.55
CA MET A 35 -4.54 -2.04 -3.94
C MET A 35 -4.55 -0.56 -3.57
N PHE A 36 -3.45 -0.09 -3.01
CA PHE A 36 -3.22 1.30 -2.69
C PHE A 36 -1.95 1.80 -3.39
N SER A 37 -1.92 3.06 -3.79
CA SER A 37 -0.73 3.69 -4.36
C SER A 37 -0.27 4.88 -3.53
N VAL A 38 1.04 5.00 -3.35
CA VAL A 38 1.69 6.12 -2.64
C VAL A 38 2.94 6.56 -3.40
N GLU A 39 3.13 7.86 -3.56
CA GLU A 39 4.38 8.42 -4.10
C GLU A 39 5.44 8.49 -3.00
N MET A 40 6.64 7.98 -3.28
CA MET A 40 7.77 8.05 -2.34
C MET A 40 9.06 8.34 -3.10
N THR A 41 9.99 9.04 -2.46
CA THR A 41 11.37 9.14 -2.92
C THR A 41 12.20 7.98 -2.37
N ALA A 42 13.30 7.64 -3.04
CA ALA A 42 14.24 6.65 -2.54
C ALA A 42 14.69 6.97 -1.10
N ASN A 43 14.85 5.92 -0.29
CA ASN A 43 15.19 5.93 1.14
C ASN A 43 14.10 6.44 2.10
N GLN A 44 12.95 6.92 1.62
CA GLN A 44 11.82 7.17 2.51
C GLN A 44 11.26 5.87 3.07
N THR A 45 10.71 5.95 4.28
CA THR A 45 10.10 4.81 4.96
C THR A 45 8.58 4.95 4.93
N LEU A 46 7.90 3.97 4.33
CA LEU A 46 6.46 3.79 4.46
C LEU A 46 6.19 3.05 5.77
N VAL A 47 5.39 3.63 6.64
CA VAL A 47 4.82 2.97 7.81
C VAL A 47 3.34 2.74 7.56
N VAL A 48 2.90 1.48 7.70
CA VAL A 48 1.48 1.13 7.58
C VAL A 48 0.98 0.65 8.94
N LYS A 49 0.02 1.39 9.51
CA LYS A 49 -0.71 0.97 10.70
C LYS A 49 -2.07 0.48 10.26
N THR A 50 -2.41 -0.76 10.56
CA THR A 50 -3.68 -1.34 10.14
C THR A 50 -4.15 -2.40 11.11
N ASP A 51 -5.46 -2.60 11.15
CA ASP A 51 -6.11 -3.75 11.77
C ASP A 51 -6.22 -4.98 10.85
N GLY A 52 -5.75 -4.86 9.60
CA GLY A 52 -5.68 -5.90 8.60
C GLY A 52 -4.26 -6.41 8.40
N HIS A 53 -3.97 -6.87 7.18
CA HIS A 53 -2.70 -7.47 6.81
C HIS A 53 -2.18 -6.92 5.48
N VAL A 54 -0.93 -6.46 5.47
CA VAL A 54 -0.22 -6.07 4.23
C VAL A 54 0.35 -7.32 3.58
N GLN A 55 -0.16 -7.68 2.40
CA GLN A 55 0.31 -8.85 1.66
C GLN A 55 1.59 -8.59 0.87
N SER A 56 1.73 -7.38 0.33
CA SER A 56 2.90 -7.01 -0.47
C SER A 56 3.02 -5.51 -0.61
N VAL A 57 4.26 -5.02 -0.66
CA VAL A 57 4.61 -3.68 -1.12
C VAL A 57 5.58 -3.80 -2.27
N THR A 58 5.30 -3.09 -3.35
CA THR A 58 6.11 -3.11 -4.57
C THR A 58 6.52 -1.68 -4.91
N ASP A 59 7.80 -1.47 -5.24
CA ASP A 59 8.31 -0.16 -5.65
C ASP A 59 7.96 0.19 -7.10
N SER A 60 8.31 1.41 -7.51
CA SER A 60 8.04 1.93 -8.85
C SER A 60 8.73 1.16 -9.99
N LYS A 61 9.67 0.27 -9.67
CA LYS A 61 10.36 -0.62 -10.61
C LYS A 61 9.83 -2.06 -10.56
N GLY A 62 8.75 -2.31 -9.82
CA GLY A 62 8.18 -3.65 -9.68
C GLY A 62 8.91 -4.54 -8.68
N ARG A 63 9.80 -4.00 -7.84
CA ARG A 63 10.55 -4.79 -6.84
C ARG A 63 9.75 -4.91 -5.56
N LEU A 64 9.64 -6.12 -5.03
CA LEU A 64 9.04 -6.36 -3.72
C LEU A 64 9.91 -5.74 -2.62
N LEU A 65 9.30 -5.02 -1.69
CA LEU A 65 9.94 -4.49 -0.50
C LEU A 65 9.70 -5.44 0.67
N ASN A 66 10.75 -5.63 1.48
CA ASN A 66 10.66 -6.43 2.69
C ASN A 66 10.08 -5.59 3.82
N ASP A 67 9.27 -6.22 4.66
CA ASP A 67 8.82 -5.63 5.91
C ASP A 67 10.00 -5.63 6.91
N GLU A 68 10.39 -4.43 7.34
CA GLU A 68 11.39 -4.16 8.38
C GLU A 68 10.71 -3.72 9.68
N GLY A 69 9.38 -3.89 9.74
CA GLY A 69 8.51 -3.55 10.84
C GLY A 69 8.52 -4.54 12.00
N GLY A 70 7.87 -4.12 13.08
CA GLY A 70 7.60 -4.96 14.25
C GLY A 70 6.10 -4.89 14.55
N ALA A 71 5.72 -4.02 15.49
CA ALA A 71 4.31 -3.77 15.80
C ALA A 71 3.52 -3.10 14.64
N ASN A 72 4.21 -2.36 13.77
CA ASN A 72 3.66 -1.79 12.55
C ASN A 72 4.56 -2.19 11.38
N TYR A 73 3.97 -2.34 10.19
CA TYR A 73 4.71 -2.62 8.97
C TYR A 73 5.59 -1.44 8.59
N ARG A 74 6.82 -1.70 8.14
CA ARG A 74 7.75 -0.67 7.65
C ARG A 74 8.45 -1.11 6.38
N TYR A 75 8.48 -0.24 5.37
CA TYR A 75 9.10 -0.54 4.08
C TYR A 75 9.97 0.64 3.64
N VAL A 76 11.24 0.36 3.33
CA VAL A 76 12.17 1.38 2.83
C VAL A 76 12.15 1.39 1.30
N ALA A 77 11.78 2.53 0.72
CA ALA A 77 11.74 2.73 -0.72
C ALA A 77 13.14 2.56 -1.33
N LYS A 78 13.28 1.65 -2.30
CA LYS A 78 14.54 1.42 -3.02
C LYS A 78 14.64 2.23 -4.31
N SER A 79 13.57 2.88 -4.75
CA SER A 79 13.52 3.77 -5.90
C SER A 79 12.47 4.86 -5.68
N SER A 80 12.61 6.00 -6.36
CA SER A 80 11.59 7.04 -6.32
C SER A 80 10.43 6.72 -7.28
N GLY A 81 9.21 7.14 -6.93
CA GLY A 81 7.99 7.02 -7.73
C GLY A 81 6.87 6.28 -6.99
N THR A 82 5.86 5.86 -7.76
CA THR A 82 4.68 5.19 -7.23
C THR A 82 5.01 3.82 -6.64
N HIS A 83 4.73 3.63 -5.36
CA HIS A 83 4.74 2.34 -4.69
C HIS A 83 3.32 1.82 -4.59
N THR A 84 3.16 0.50 -4.72
CA THR A 84 1.85 -0.15 -4.65
C THR A 84 1.79 -1.08 -3.45
N ILE A 85 0.73 -0.97 -2.65
CA ILE A 85 0.49 -1.77 -1.45
C ILE A 85 -0.75 -2.62 -1.66
N LYS A 86 -0.65 -3.93 -1.40
CA LYS A 86 -1.81 -4.83 -1.36
C LYS A 86 -2.18 -5.12 0.08
N LEU A 87 -3.39 -4.74 0.50
CA LEU A 87 -3.92 -5.06 1.83
C LEU A 87 -5.14 -5.98 1.74
N VAL A 88 -5.34 -6.78 2.78
CA VAL A 88 -6.58 -7.50 3.09
C VAL A 88 -6.98 -7.23 4.54
N GLY A 89 -8.27 -7.30 4.84
CA GLY A 89 -8.79 -7.00 6.17
C GLY A 89 -10.25 -7.39 6.30
N ARG A 90 -11.01 -6.57 7.03
CA ARG A 90 -12.45 -6.76 7.30
C ARG A 90 -13.29 -5.67 6.63
N VAL A 91 -14.61 -5.76 6.78
CA VAL A 91 -15.59 -4.85 6.17
C VAL A 91 -15.39 -3.39 6.62
N GLU A 92 -14.95 -3.18 7.85
CA GLU A 92 -14.68 -1.86 8.43
C GLU A 92 -13.23 -1.77 8.89
N SER A 93 -12.30 -2.12 8.00
CA SER A 93 -10.88 -2.00 8.29
C SER A 93 -10.43 -0.54 8.29
N GLN A 94 -9.48 -0.24 9.17
CA GLN A 94 -8.81 1.06 9.22
C GLN A 94 -7.34 0.91 8.85
N VAL A 95 -6.85 1.85 8.05
CA VAL A 95 -5.46 1.89 7.60
C VAL A 95 -4.95 3.33 7.67
N GLU A 96 -3.76 3.51 8.23
CA GLU A 96 -2.99 4.74 8.14
C GLU A 96 -1.67 4.44 7.42
N PHE A 97 -1.37 5.23 6.40
CA PHE A 97 -0.13 5.20 5.64
C PHE A 97 0.64 6.47 5.95
N CYS A 98 1.88 6.36 6.43
CA CYS A 98 2.75 7.50 6.69
C CYS A 98 4.08 7.35 5.95
N VAL A 99 4.57 8.41 5.31
CA VAL A 99 5.85 8.45 4.60
C VAL A 99 6.84 9.32 5.36
N LEU A 100 7.84 8.70 5.97
CA LEU A 100 8.85 9.37 6.78
C LEU A 100 10.15 9.56 6.01
N GLN A 101 10.88 10.63 6.30
CA GLN A 101 12.25 10.87 5.82
C GLN A 101 13.29 10.17 6.69
#